data_AF-A0A6A3GGU9-F1
#
_entry.id   AF-A0A6A3GGU9-F1
#
_cell.length_a   1.000
_cell.length_b   1.000
_cell.length_c   1.000
_cell.angle_alpha   90.00
_cell.angle_beta   90.00
_cell.angle_gamma   90.00
#
_symmetry.space_group_name_H-M   'P 1'
#
loop_
_entity.id
_entity.type
_entity.pdbx_description
1 polymer ?
#
loop_
_entity_poly.entity_id
_entity_poly.type
_entity_poly.pdbx_seq_one_letter_code
_entity_poly.pdbx_strand_id
1 'polypeptide(L)'
;MCSHANTPQLNEVAIHPLDPLTAAEMQSMKQIVGEAGYAGPNFRYSYVMLREPDHKTLDGWKAGDDVPREVGVLVLDKSTNVAREMVVDVPAHKVVHNRQLNPATDGWGPILDEDYVAAGT
;
A
#
# COMPACT_ATOMS: atom_id res chain seq x y z
N MET A 1 -34.15 6.80 2.62
CA MET A 1 -33.42 6.54 1.37
C MET A 1 -32.06 7.21 1.49
N CYS A 2 -31.04 6.45 1.88
CA CYS A 2 -29.69 6.98 2.06
C CYS A 2 -29.09 7.28 0.68
N SER A 3 -28.65 8.52 0.49
CA SER A 3 -28.02 9.02 -0.73
C SER A 3 -26.65 8.32 -0.93
N HIS A 4 -26.65 7.16 -1.59
CA HIS A 4 -25.43 6.47 -2.03
C HIS A 4 -25.01 6.87 -3.46
N ALA A 5 -25.57 7.97 -4.00
CA ALA A 5 -25.39 8.31 -5.41
C ALA A 5 -24.16 9.18 -5.72
N ASN A 6 -23.41 9.63 -4.70
CA ASN A 6 -22.23 10.44 -4.93
C ASN A 6 -20.98 9.59 -4.67
N THR A 7 -20.52 8.89 -5.69
CA THR A 7 -19.18 8.30 -5.67
C THR A 7 -18.19 9.45 -5.48
N PRO A 8 -17.33 9.42 -4.45
CA PRO A 8 -16.31 10.44 -4.30
C PRO A 8 -15.44 10.46 -5.56
N GLN A 9 -15.34 11.63 -6.19
CA GLN A 9 -14.44 11.83 -7.33
C GLN A 9 -13.01 11.73 -6.81
N LEU A 10 -12.32 10.63 -7.13
CA LEU A 10 -10.91 10.48 -6.79
C LEU A 10 -10.08 11.31 -7.77
N ASN A 11 -9.10 12.05 -7.25
CA ASN A 11 -8.17 12.78 -8.08
C ASN A 11 -7.28 11.79 -8.83
N GLU A 12 -7.04 12.04 -10.11
CA GLU A 12 -6.09 11.24 -10.90
C GLU A 12 -4.63 11.51 -10.49
N VAL A 13 -4.37 12.67 -9.89
CA VAL A 13 -3.07 13.15 -9.44
C VAL A 13 -3.18 13.65 -8.00
N ALA A 14 -2.25 13.24 -7.13
CA ALA A 14 -2.15 13.78 -5.78
C ALA A 14 -1.57 15.20 -5.84
N ILE A 15 -2.27 16.17 -5.23
CA ILE A 15 -1.88 17.58 -5.21
C ILE A 15 -1.37 17.97 -3.82
N HIS A 16 -1.83 17.28 -2.78
CA HIS A 16 -1.41 17.44 -1.40
C HIS A 16 -0.76 16.16 -0.86
N PRO A 17 0.26 16.23 0.02
CA PRO A 17 0.93 15.04 0.55
C PRO A 17 0.02 14.06 1.28
N LEU A 18 -1.08 14.56 1.85
CA LEU A 18 -2.12 13.77 2.54
C LEU A 18 -3.31 13.37 1.66
N ASP A 19 -3.26 13.65 0.36
CA ASP A 19 -4.32 13.17 -0.54
C ASP A 19 -4.36 11.64 -0.53
N PRO A 20 -5.56 11.04 -0.64
CA PRO A 20 -5.69 9.58 -0.81
C PRO A 20 -4.82 9.05 -1.96
N LEU A 21 -4.42 7.79 -1.87
CA LEU A 21 -3.69 7.14 -2.97
C LEU A 21 -4.53 7.14 -4.25
N THR A 22 -3.92 7.57 -5.35
CA THR A 22 -4.57 7.52 -6.66
C THR A 22 -4.47 6.11 -7.25
N ALA A 23 -5.32 5.81 -8.24
CA ALA A 23 -5.24 4.54 -8.95
C ALA A 23 -3.88 4.36 -9.66
N ALA A 24 -3.30 5.44 -10.18
CA ALA A 24 -1.99 5.41 -10.83
C ALA A 24 -0.88 5.04 -9.83
N GLU A 25 -0.88 5.66 -8.64
CA GLU A 25 0.08 5.34 -7.58
C GLU A 25 -0.01 3.88 -7.13
N MET A 26 -1.23 3.33 -7.05
CA MET A 26 -1.45 1.91 -6.72
C MET A 26 -0.86 0.97 -7.78
N GLN A 27 -0.99 1.31 -9.07
CA GLN A 27 -0.38 0.52 -10.15
C GLN A 27 1.15 0.64 -10.14
N SER A 28 1.69 1.84 -9.95
CA SER A 28 3.13 2.06 -9.81
C SER A 28 3.70 1.30 -8.63
N MET A 29 3.04 1.34 -7.47
CA MET A 29 3.43 0.56 -6.30
C MET A 29 3.47 -0.94 -6.62
N LYS A 30 2.41 -1.48 -7.24
CA LYS A 30 2.36 -2.89 -7.64
C LYS A 30 3.49 -3.27 -8.61
N GLN A 31 3.82 -2.37 -9.55
CA GLN A 31 4.93 -2.57 -10.47
C GLN A 31 6.26 -2.61 -9.72
N ILE A 32 6.55 -1.64 -8.86
CA ILE A 32 7.79 -1.55 -8.08
C ILE A 32 7.97 -2.78 -7.18
N VAL A 33 6.91 -3.22 -6.51
CA VAL A 33 6.92 -4.45 -5.68
C VAL A 33 7.18 -5.69 -6.55
N GLY A 34 6.60 -5.74 -7.74
CA GLY A 34 6.83 -6.82 -8.69
C GLY A 34 8.26 -6.87 -9.24
N GLU A 35 8.83 -5.71 -9.57
CA GLU A 35 10.23 -5.56 -9.98
C GLU A 35 11.20 -5.97 -8.86
N ALA A 36 10.80 -5.80 -7.60
CA ALA A 36 11.53 -6.30 -6.43
C ALA A 36 11.38 -7.81 -6.18
N GLY A 37 10.62 -8.53 -7.02
CA GLY A 37 10.49 -9.99 -7.00
C GLY A 37 9.23 -10.52 -6.32
N TYR A 38 8.30 -9.66 -5.91
CA TYR A 38 7.09 -10.05 -5.15
C TYR A 38 5.83 -9.94 -6.01
N ALA A 39 5.87 -10.48 -7.23
CA ALA A 39 4.73 -10.54 -8.15
C ALA A 39 4.43 -11.98 -8.58
N GLY A 40 3.19 -12.18 -9.04
CA GLY A 40 2.70 -13.46 -9.52
C GLY A 40 1.43 -13.92 -8.80
N PRO A 41 0.90 -15.10 -9.17
CA PRO A 41 -0.41 -15.55 -8.74
C PRO A 41 -0.51 -15.89 -7.24
N ASN A 42 0.63 -16.10 -6.56
CA ASN A 42 0.69 -16.48 -5.16
C ASN A 42 0.79 -15.29 -4.20
N PHE A 43 1.09 -14.09 -4.70
CA PHE A 43 1.23 -12.91 -3.86
C PHE A 43 -0.12 -12.23 -3.63
N ARG A 44 -0.33 -11.75 -2.41
CA ARG A 44 -1.51 -10.99 -1.99
C ARG A 44 -1.07 -9.75 -1.23
N TYR A 45 -1.84 -8.68 -1.37
CA TYR A 45 -1.69 -7.48 -0.56
C TYR A 45 -2.76 -7.53 0.52
N SER A 46 -2.36 -7.74 1.78
CA SER A 46 -3.29 -7.76 2.92
C SER A 46 -3.53 -6.36 3.50
N TYR A 47 -2.66 -5.40 3.17
CA TYR A 47 -2.76 -4.02 3.57
C TYR A 47 -2.03 -3.13 2.55
N VAL A 48 -2.65 -2.02 2.17
CA VAL A 48 -2.05 -0.96 1.38
C VAL A 48 -2.59 0.37 1.87
N MET A 49 -1.72 1.27 2.32
CA MET A 49 -2.11 2.61 2.75
C MET A 49 -1.03 3.64 2.45
N LEU A 50 -1.45 4.89 2.32
CA LEU A 50 -0.54 6.03 2.32
C LEU A 50 0.27 6.00 3.62
N ARG A 51 1.59 6.06 3.51
CA ARG A 51 2.45 6.36 4.63
C ARG A 51 2.61 7.88 4.68
N GLU A 52 1.86 8.49 5.59
CA GLU A 52 1.86 9.95 5.73
C GLU A 52 3.29 10.45 5.99
N PRO A 53 3.70 11.56 5.32
CA PRO A 53 4.98 12.20 5.62
C PRO A 53 5.06 12.57 7.10
N ASP A 54 6.28 12.59 7.64
CA ASP A 54 6.46 13.08 9.00
C ASP A 54 6.05 14.56 9.13
N HIS A 55 5.75 14.98 10.37
CA HIS A 55 5.27 16.34 10.64
C HIS A 55 6.23 17.42 10.11
N LYS A 56 7.54 17.19 10.19
CA LYS A 56 8.53 18.17 9.74
C LYS A 56 8.49 18.35 8.21
N THR A 57 8.33 17.26 7.48
CA THR A 57 8.20 17.25 6.03
C THR A 57 6.90 17.92 5.62
N LEU A 58 5.80 17.59 6.31
CA LEU A 58 4.49 18.19 6.05
C LEU A 58 4.46 19.70 6.37
N ASP A 59 5.04 20.13 7.49
CA ASP A 59 5.13 21.54 7.90
C ASP A 59 5.98 22.37 6.93
N GLY A 60 6.97 21.75 6.29
CA GLY A 60 7.87 22.39 5.33
C GLY A 60 7.33 22.46 3.90
N TRP A 61 6.38 21.59 3.55
CA TRP A 61 5.83 21.48 2.20
C TRP A 61 4.93 22.67 1.85
N LYS A 62 5.01 23.13 0.60
CA LYS A 62 4.16 24.18 0.04
C LYS A 62 3.57 23.72 -1.28
N ALA A 63 2.41 24.27 -1.64
CA ALA A 63 1.81 24.04 -2.94
C ALA A 63 2.80 24.41 -4.07
N GLY A 64 3.07 23.45 -4.94
CA GLY A 64 4.06 23.57 -6.02
C GLY A 64 5.37 22.81 -5.76
N ASP A 65 5.64 22.40 -4.52
CA ASP A 65 6.72 21.47 -4.22
C ASP A 65 6.36 20.05 -4.68
N ASP A 66 7.37 19.21 -4.90
CA ASP A 66 7.18 17.79 -5.16
C ASP A 66 6.38 17.15 -4.01
N VAL A 67 5.43 16.28 -4.35
CA VAL A 67 4.58 15.62 -3.36
C VAL A 67 5.31 14.36 -2.87
N PRO A 68 5.73 14.29 -1.60
CA PRO A 68 6.32 13.07 -1.05
C PRO A 68 5.24 11.99 -0.94
N ARG A 69 5.50 10.81 -1.53
CA ARG A 69 4.51 9.73 -1.64
C ARG A 69 5.14 8.37 -1.34
N GLU A 70 5.03 7.95 -0.09
CA GLU A 70 5.37 6.60 0.34
C GLU A 70 4.10 5.77 0.56
N VAL A 71 4.15 4.49 0.18
CA VAL A 71 3.06 3.53 0.37
C VAL A 71 3.53 2.42 1.29
N GLY A 72 2.84 2.24 2.42
CA GLY A 72 3.02 1.10 3.30
C GLY A 72 2.24 -0.10 2.79
N VAL A 73 2.90 -1.25 2.66
CA VAL A 73 2.33 -2.45 2.04
C VAL A 73 2.66 -3.69 2.88
N LEU A 74 1.67 -4.55 3.10
CA LEU A 74 1.90 -5.91 3.59
C LEU A 74 1.68 -6.92 2.47
N VAL A 75 2.77 -7.59 2.07
CA VAL A 75 2.77 -8.59 1.00
C VAL A 75 2.84 -9.98 1.60
N LEU A 76 1.84 -10.82 1.31
CA LEU A 76 1.80 -12.22 1.69
C LEU A 76 2.14 -13.10 0.47
N ASP A 77 3.10 -14.00 0.62
CA ASP A 77 3.29 -15.13 -0.28
C ASP A 77 2.49 -16.33 0.24
N LYS A 78 1.41 -16.70 -0.46
CA LYS A 78 0.56 -17.83 -0.08
C LYS A 78 1.25 -19.18 -0.17
N SER A 79 2.28 -19.31 -1.00
CA SER A 79 2.94 -20.61 -1.20
C SER A 79 3.81 -20.99 0.00
N THR A 80 4.41 -19.99 0.65
CA THR A 80 5.27 -20.15 1.82
C THR A 80 4.60 -19.69 3.12
N ASN A 81 3.46 -19.03 3.03
CA ASN A 81 2.76 -18.35 4.12
C ASN A 81 3.65 -17.32 4.85
N VAL A 82 4.51 -16.64 4.09
CA VAL A 82 5.43 -15.62 4.60
C VAL A 82 4.91 -14.23 4.25
N ALA A 83 4.75 -13.39 5.27
CA ALA A 83 4.41 -11.97 5.10
C ALA A 83 5.66 -11.07 5.17
N ARG A 84 5.64 -10.00 4.39
CA ARG A 84 6.64 -8.92 4.38
C ARG A 84 5.96 -7.57 4.57
N GLU A 85 6.52 -6.75 5.45
CA GLU A 85 6.22 -5.32 5.46
C GLU A 85 7.17 -4.61 4.49
N MET A 86 6.61 -3.75 3.66
CA MET A 86 7.34 -2.98 2.66
C MET A 86 6.90 -1.53 2.69
N VAL A 87 7.83 -0.63 2.38
CA VAL A 87 7.53 0.77 2.08
C VAL A 87 8.05 1.07 0.69
N VAL A 88 7.18 1.61 -0.16
CA VAL A 88 7.48 1.98 -1.54
C VAL A 88 7.45 3.49 -1.66
N ASP A 89 8.57 4.10 -2.05
CA ASP A 89 8.62 5.48 -2.51
C ASP A 89 8.23 5.49 -3.99
N VAL A 90 7.05 6.03 -4.28
CA VAL A 90 6.47 6.02 -5.63
C VAL A 90 7.19 7.00 -6.55
N PRO A 91 7.44 8.28 -6.18
CA PRO A 91 8.21 9.21 -6.99
C PRO A 91 9.63 8.73 -7.28
N ALA A 92 10.30 8.13 -6.29
CA ALA A 92 11.65 7.58 -6.48
C ALA A 92 11.68 6.20 -7.17
N HIS A 93 10.51 5.64 -7.49
CA HIS A 93 10.32 4.31 -8.09
C HIS A 93 11.12 3.22 -7.37
N LYS A 94 10.99 3.13 -6.04
CA LYS A 94 11.89 2.28 -5.23
C LYS A 94 11.22 1.72 -3.99
N VAL A 95 11.57 0.47 -3.66
CA VAL A 95 11.34 -0.10 -2.32
C VAL A 95 12.39 0.47 -1.35
N VAL A 96 11.95 1.26 -0.38
CA VAL A 96 12.82 1.91 0.61
C VAL A 96 12.88 1.14 1.94
N HIS A 97 11.91 0.27 2.21
CA HIS A 97 11.92 -0.67 3.33
C HIS A 97 11.38 -2.03 2.90
N ASN A 98 11.98 -3.11 3.38
CA ASN A 98 11.51 -4.48 3.15
C ASN A 98 11.98 -5.39 4.29
N ARG A 99 11.04 -5.89 5.10
CA ARG A 99 11.32 -6.78 6.23
C ARG A 99 10.36 -7.95 6.25
N GLN A 100 10.90 -9.16 6.39
CA GLN A 100 10.10 -10.36 6.65
C GLN A 100 9.51 -10.30 8.07
N LEU A 101 8.23 -10.58 8.19
CA LEU A 101 7.56 -10.69 9.48
C LEU A 101 7.75 -12.09 10.07
N ASN A 102 7.90 -12.16 11.40
CA ASN A 102 7.85 -13.38 12.18
C ASN A 102 6.51 -13.44 12.94
N PRO A 103 5.58 -14.33 12.58
CA PRO A 103 4.26 -14.40 13.21
C PRO A 103 4.29 -14.59 14.73
N ALA A 104 5.34 -15.22 15.28
CA ALA A 104 5.46 -15.45 16.71
C ALA A 104 5.72 -14.17 17.52
N THR A 105 6.28 -13.13 16.90
CA THR A 105 6.70 -11.88 17.58
C THR A 105 6.06 -10.63 17.02
N ASP A 106 5.83 -10.58 15.70
CA ASP A 106 5.22 -9.45 15.01
C ASP A 106 3.69 -9.59 14.90
N GLY A 107 3.17 -10.82 15.06
CA GLY A 107 1.79 -11.16 14.80
C GLY A 107 1.52 -11.53 13.34
N TRP A 108 0.27 -11.90 13.06
CA TRP A 108 -0.19 -12.24 11.70
C TRP A 108 -0.68 -11.01 10.95
N GLY A 109 -0.63 -11.08 9.62
CA GLY A 109 -1.23 -10.06 8.76
C GLY A 109 -2.76 -10.05 8.85
N PRO A 110 -3.42 -9.00 8.32
CA PRO A 110 -4.86 -8.98 8.17
C PRO A 110 -5.37 -10.18 7.36
N ILE A 111 -6.57 -10.65 7.72
CA ILE A 111 -7.27 -11.72 6.99
C ILE A 111 -7.60 -11.26 5.57
N LEU A 112 -7.47 -12.17 4.59
CA LEU A 112 -7.83 -11.90 3.20
C LEU A 112 -9.29 -12.23 2.94
N ASP A 113 -9.90 -11.56 1.95
CA ASP A 113 -11.28 -11.87 1.52
C ASP A 113 -11.45 -13.34 1.12
N GLU A 114 -10.43 -13.93 0.48
CA GLU A 114 -10.41 -15.34 0.08
C GLU A 114 -10.32 -16.32 1.26
N ASP A 115 -9.82 -15.89 2.43
CA ASP A 115 -9.76 -16.73 3.63
C ASP A 115 -11.17 -16.94 4.21
N TYR A 116 -12.05 -15.93 4.12
CA TYR A 116 -13.46 -16.08 4.52
C TYR A 116 -14.18 -17.13 3.69
N VAL A 117 -13.89 -17.19 2.39
CA VAL A 117 -14.46 -18.21 1.50
C VAL A 117 -13.95 -19.60 1.87
N ALA A 118 -12.64 -19.74 2.11
CA ALA A 118 -12.02 -21.00 2.48
C ALA A 118 -12.46 -21.54 3.85
N ALA A 119 -12.78 -20.67 4.81
CA ALA A 119 -13.24 -21.06 6.14
C ALA A 119 -14.70 -21.57 6.15
N GLY A 120 -15.49 -21.26 5.12
CA GLY A 120 -16.90 -21.64 5.02
C GLY A 120 -17.16 -23.04 4.45
N THR A 121 -16.11 -23.78 4.10
CA THR A 121 -16.15 -25.15 3.57
C THR A 121 -15.62 -26.15 4.56
#